data_AF-A0A9Q9AXM2-F1
#
_entry.id   AF-A0A9Q9AXM2-F1
#
_cell.length_a   1.000
_cell.length_b   1.000
_cell.length_c   1.000
_cell.angle_alpha   90.00
_cell.angle_beta   90.00
_cell.angle_gamma   90.00
#
_symmetry.space_group_name_H-M   'P 1'
#
loop_
_entity.id
_entity.type
_entity.pdbx_description
1 polymer ?
#
loop_
_entity_poly.entity_id
_entity_poly.type
_entity_poly.pdbx_seq_one_letter_code
_entity_poly.pdbx_strand_id
1 'polypeptide(L)'
;MVKYWDHISKDHEEWALRQSIFFIASAPLTGKHINCSPKGRPSATLTVFNENLVGYMDASGSGIETVSHMYENGRATIMFCSFDSSPRIMRWFCKGRAIETDHPEYENWLKRMGKTEYPALRAIIVLKVFKVQTSCGFAVPLLSHYDDPVKGPRGRFVDRKTLDNFAIKSAAHPGGMDAYRAKMNPKSLDGLPGLRRAMKTNGENVLVQETLWWLKQTSSQWQAMLLGAFLAVVCMLSVQAVLGQLDLRLPGRITI
;
A
#
# COMPACT_ATOMS: atom_id res chain seq x y z
N MET A 1 8.83 -11.45 -14.53
CA MET A 1 7.54 -10.79 -14.85
C MET A 1 6.72 -10.70 -13.56
N VAL A 2 5.92 -9.65 -13.42
CA VAL A 2 5.00 -9.53 -12.27
C VAL A 2 3.91 -10.58 -12.37
N LYS A 3 3.55 -11.21 -11.26
CA LYS A 3 2.43 -12.16 -11.17
C LYS A 3 1.53 -11.78 -9.99
N TYR A 4 0.26 -12.14 -10.09
CA TYR A 4 -0.77 -11.81 -9.11
C TYR A 4 -1.56 -13.05 -8.69
N TRP A 5 -2.03 -13.03 -7.45
CA TRP A 5 -2.88 -14.05 -6.87
C TRP A 5 -3.90 -13.39 -5.95
N ASP A 6 -5.05 -14.03 -5.76
CA ASP A 6 -6.11 -13.52 -4.89
C ASP A 6 -5.85 -13.84 -3.40
N HIS A 7 -4.97 -14.81 -3.13
CA HIS A 7 -4.66 -15.29 -1.78
C HIS A 7 -3.18 -15.70 -1.63
N ILE A 8 -2.78 -15.92 -0.37
CA ILE A 8 -1.47 -16.44 0.03
C ILE A 8 -1.48 -17.96 -0.13
N SER A 9 -0.69 -18.49 -1.06
CA SER A 9 -0.46 -19.93 -1.17
C SER A 9 0.54 -20.39 -0.11
N LYS A 10 0.63 -21.71 0.11
CA LYS A 10 1.64 -22.29 1.01
C LYS A 10 3.07 -21.90 0.62
N ASP A 11 3.40 -21.94 -0.66
CA ASP A 11 4.69 -21.47 -1.16
C ASP A 11 4.96 -19.99 -0.87
N HIS A 12 3.93 -19.14 -0.92
CA HIS A 12 4.06 -17.72 -0.58
C HIS A 12 4.34 -17.55 0.91
N GLU A 13 3.56 -18.22 1.77
CA GLU A 13 3.73 -18.21 3.23
C GLU A 13 5.15 -18.66 3.61
N GLU A 14 5.57 -19.83 3.17
CA GLU A 14 6.89 -20.40 3.49
C GLU A 14 8.04 -19.53 2.99
N TRP A 15 7.89 -18.94 1.80
CA TRP A 15 8.91 -18.04 1.27
C TRP A 15 8.97 -16.72 2.05
N ALA A 16 7.83 -16.13 2.43
CA ALA A 16 7.78 -14.90 3.23
C ALA A 16 8.42 -15.09 4.60
N LEU A 17 8.05 -16.16 5.31
CA LEU A 17 8.50 -16.39 6.69
C LEU A 17 9.99 -16.74 6.80
N ARG A 18 10.63 -17.15 5.70
CA ARG A 18 12.09 -17.34 5.63
C ARG A 18 12.88 -16.04 5.49
N GLN A 19 12.25 -14.92 5.13
CA GLN A 19 12.98 -13.67 4.99
C GLN A 19 13.41 -13.13 6.35
N SER A 20 14.53 -12.42 6.41
CA SER A 20 15.01 -11.84 7.69
C SER A 20 14.22 -10.60 8.11
N ILE A 21 13.61 -9.92 7.15
CA ILE A 21 12.92 -8.64 7.30
C ILE A 21 11.70 -8.59 6.39
N PHE A 22 10.66 -7.90 6.84
CA PHE A 22 9.55 -7.45 6.02
C PHE A 22 9.33 -5.96 6.23
N PHE A 23 8.58 -5.32 5.34
CA PHE A 23 8.26 -3.90 5.40
C PHE A 23 6.76 -3.75 5.50
N ILE A 24 6.28 -2.88 6.38
CA ILE A 24 4.90 -2.47 6.44
C ILE A 24 4.80 -1.04 5.88
N ALA A 25 4.02 -0.88 4.82
CA ALA A 25 3.67 0.42 4.27
C ALA A 25 2.21 0.74 4.57
N SER A 26 1.94 1.96 4.99
CA SER A 26 0.59 2.45 5.28
C SER A 26 0.50 3.94 4.99
N ALA A 27 -0.70 4.44 4.70
CA ALA A 27 -0.91 5.83 4.35
C ALA A 27 -2.23 6.33 4.94
N PRO A 28 -2.28 7.56 5.45
CA PRO A 28 -3.55 8.15 5.84
C PRO A 28 -4.38 8.50 4.58
N LEU A 29 -5.66 8.77 4.74
CA LEU A 29 -6.51 9.33 3.71
C LEU A 29 -6.10 10.79 3.45
N THR A 30 -5.71 11.49 4.51
CA THR A 30 -5.27 12.88 4.46
C THR A 30 -3.88 13.03 5.08
N GLY A 31 -2.97 13.67 4.36
CA GLY A 31 -1.58 13.83 4.79
C GLY A 31 -0.61 13.82 3.63
N LYS A 32 0.61 14.34 3.86
CA LYS A 32 1.66 14.41 2.84
C LYS A 32 2.63 13.23 2.89
N HIS A 33 2.72 12.56 4.04
CA HIS A 33 3.71 11.52 4.29
C HIS A 33 3.09 10.13 4.18
N ILE A 34 3.87 9.20 3.64
CA ILE A 34 3.52 7.77 3.55
C ILE A 34 4.47 7.04 4.50
N ASN A 35 3.93 6.19 5.36
CA ASN A 35 4.74 5.41 6.27
C ASN A 35 5.28 4.16 5.57
N CYS A 36 6.55 3.84 5.84
CA CYS A 36 7.18 2.59 5.43
C CYS A 36 8.20 2.19 6.50
N SER A 37 7.94 1.11 7.23
CA SER A 37 8.78 0.69 8.35
C SER A 37 9.30 -0.73 8.15
N PRO A 38 10.61 -0.99 8.32
CA PRO A 38 11.13 -2.35 8.40
C PRO A 38 10.73 -3.04 9.69
N LYS A 39 10.47 -4.35 9.63
CA LYS A 39 10.11 -5.22 10.74
C LYS A 39 10.93 -6.52 10.63
N GLY A 40 11.63 -6.87 11.72
CA GLY A 40 12.52 -8.03 11.76
C GLY A 40 11.83 -9.30 12.24
N ARG A 41 12.52 -10.43 12.04
CA ARG A 41 12.14 -11.76 12.55
C ARG A 41 10.69 -12.17 12.18
N PRO A 42 10.29 -12.17 10.89
CA PRO A 42 8.92 -12.51 10.51
C PRO A 42 8.49 -13.89 11.04
N SER A 43 9.37 -14.89 11.04
CA SER A 43 9.06 -16.22 11.60
C SER A 43 8.63 -16.18 13.08
N ALA A 44 9.08 -15.20 13.86
CA ALA A 44 8.75 -15.03 15.28
C ALA A 44 7.59 -14.06 15.52
N THR A 45 7.37 -13.08 14.64
CA THR A 45 6.42 -11.97 14.91
C THR A 45 5.21 -11.98 13.99
N LEU A 46 5.27 -12.61 12.82
CA LEU A 46 4.21 -12.66 11.81
C LEU A 46 3.60 -14.06 11.73
N THR A 47 2.27 -14.12 11.74
CA THR A 47 1.50 -15.36 11.59
C THR A 47 0.54 -15.24 10.42
N VAL A 48 0.46 -16.29 9.60
CA VAL A 48 -0.58 -16.46 8.58
C VAL A 48 -1.66 -17.37 9.18
N PHE A 49 -2.81 -16.79 9.53
CA PHE A 49 -3.91 -17.54 10.14
C PHE A 49 -4.69 -18.37 9.11
N ASN A 50 -4.81 -17.84 7.89
CA ASN A 50 -5.34 -18.53 6.70
C ASN A 50 -4.86 -17.82 5.43
N GLU A 51 -5.30 -18.30 4.26
CA GLU A 51 -4.91 -17.82 2.94
C GLU A 51 -5.14 -16.31 2.69
N ASN A 52 -5.96 -15.63 3.49
CA ASN A 52 -6.26 -14.20 3.35
C ASN A 52 -6.19 -13.44 4.68
N LEU A 53 -5.71 -14.04 5.76
CA LEU A 53 -5.70 -13.41 7.08
C LEU A 53 -4.34 -13.61 7.74
N VAL A 54 -3.68 -12.50 8.01
CA VAL A 54 -2.37 -12.49 8.66
C VAL A 54 -2.39 -11.56 9.86
N GLY A 55 -1.47 -11.74 10.78
CA GLY A 55 -1.25 -10.79 11.86
C GLY A 55 0.21 -10.72 12.23
N TYR A 56 0.67 -9.54 12.64
CA TYR A 56 1.99 -9.40 13.22
C TYR A 56 1.98 -8.66 14.55
N MET A 57 2.92 -9.05 15.41
CA MET A 57 3.20 -8.45 16.71
C MET A 57 3.90 -7.10 16.52
N ASP A 58 3.24 -5.99 16.89
CA ASP A 58 3.81 -4.64 16.85
C ASP A 58 4.36 -4.26 18.21
N ALA A 59 5.67 -4.43 18.38
CA ALA A 59 6.39 -4.04 19.58
C ALA A 59 6.50 -2.52 19.70
N SER A 60 6.63 -2.05 20.94
CA SER A 60 6.78 -0.63 21.26
C SER A 60 8.00 -0.02 20.57
N GLY A 61 7.81 1.16 19.99
CA GLY A 61 8.82 1.96 19.32
C GLY A 61 8.34 3.41 19.21
N SER A 62 9.19 4.31 18.71
CA SER A 62 8.91 5.76 18.68
C SER A 62 7.84 6.18 17.67
N GLY A 63 7.68 5.45 16.57
CA GLY A 63 6.68 5.73 15.53
C GLY A 63 5.35 5.01 15.78
N ILE A 64 4.24 5.57 15.34
CA ILE A 64 2.86 5.07 15.56
C ILE A 64 2.01 5.03 14.27
N GLU A 65 2.58 5.44 13.15
CA GLU A 65 1.88 5.75 11.91
C GLU A 65 1.04 4.58 11.40
N THR A 66 1.54 3.35 11.48
CA THR A 66 0.74 2.19 11.07
C THR A 66 -0.53 2.04 11.89
N VAL A 67 -0.44 2.17 13.22
CA VAL A 67 -1.62 2.09 14.10
C VAL A 67 -2.59 3.23 13.79
N SER A 68 -2.10 4.47 13.66
CA SER A 68 -2.95 5.61 13.30
C SER A 68 -3.67 5.42 11.97
N HIS A 69 -2.98 4.92 10.94
CA HIS A 69 -3.59 4.63 9.63
C HIS A 69 -4.56 3.44 9.71
N MET A 70 -4.35 2.48 10.62
CA MET A 70 -5.30 1.40 10.86
C MET A 70 -6.64 1.92 11.39
N TYR A 71 -6.61 2.89 12.32
CA TYR A 71 -7.83 3.50 12.86
C TYR A 71 -8.58 4.33 11.82
N GLU A 72 -7.87 5.02 10.95
CA GLU A 72 -8.52 5.89 9.96
C GLU A 72 -9.06 5.09 8.76
N ASN A 73 -8.25 4.25 8.13
CA ASN A 73 -8.63 3.63 6.85
C ASN A 73 -8.18 2.18 6.64
N GLY A 74 -7.33 1.64 7.52
CA GLY A 74 -6.93 0.24 7.50
C GLY A 74 -6.00 -0.16 6.36
N ARG A 75 -5.69 0.70 5.39
CA ARG A 75 -4.92 0.30 4.19
C ARG A 75 -3.46 0.07 4.54
N ALA A 76 -2.96 -1.07 4.10
CA ALA A 76 -1.54 -1.37 4.19
C ALA A 76 -1.04 -2.29 3.08
N THR A 77 0.28 -2.38 2.98
CA THR A 77 0.97 -3.40 2.20
C THR A 77 2.10 -3.96 3.04
N ILE A 78 2.14 -5.28 3.18
CA ILE A 78 3.34 -5.97 3.66
C ILE A 78 4.21 -6.31 2.45
N MET A 79 5.50 -6.02 2.50
CA MET A 79 6.45 -6.34 1.46
C MET A 79 7.62 -7.15 2.01
N PHE A 80 7.98 -8.20 1.29
CA PHE A 80 9.15 -9.04 1.54
C PHE A 80 10.09 -8.95 0.35
N CYS A 81 11.39 -9.02 0.61
CA CYS A 81 12.40 -9.14 -0.44
C CYS A 81 13.48 -10.14 -0.05
N SER A 82 14.03 -10.81 -1.06
CA SER A 82 15.15 -11.74 -0.89
C SER A 82 16.49 -11.02 -1.04
N PHE A 83 17.35 -11.24 -0.06
CA PHE A 83 18.76 -10.89 -0.07
C PHE A 83 19.65 -12.09 -0.44
N ASP A 84 19.03 -13.22 -0.83
CA ASP A 84 19.72 -14.45 -1.19
C ASP A 84 19.94 -14.54 -2.71
N SER A 85 20.56 -15.64 -3.17
CA SER A 85 20.87 -15.88 -4.58
C SER A 85 19.66 -15.71 -5.52
N SER A 86 18.45 -16.07 -5.10
CA SER A 86 17.23 -15.96 -5.91
C SER A 86 16.49 -14.63 -5.69
N PRO A 87 16.49 -13.69 -6.67
CA PRO A 87 15.88 -12.38 -6.51
C PRO A 87 14.36 -12.44 -6.59
N ARG A 88 13.67 -12.09 -5.50
CA ARG A 88 12.21 -11.98 -5.48
C ARG A 88 11.77 -10.89 -4.52
N ILE A 89 10.72 -10.18 -4.92
CA ILE A 89 9.94 -9.29 -4.06
C ILE A 89 8.51 -9.82 -4.03
N MET A 90 7.89 -9.86 -2.85
CA MET A 90 6.48 -10.20 -2.69
C MET A 90 5.76 -9.11 -1.91
N ARG A 91 4.55 -8.76 -2.33
CA ARG A 91 3.68 -7.80 -1.66
C ARG A 91 2.36 -8.45 -1.33
N TRP A 92 1.87 -8.23 -0.12
CA TRP A 92 0.52 -8.56 0.32
C TRP A 92 -0.25 -7.26 0.50
N PHE A 93 -1.18 -6.99 -0.40
CA PHE A 93 -2.08 -5.85 -0.32
C PHE A 93 -3.21 -6.19 0.64
N CYS A 94 -3.39 -5.35 1.66
CA CYS A 94 -4.27 -5.67 2.76
C CYS A 94 -5.06 -4.47 3.28
N LYS A 95 -6.14 -4.80 3.96
CA LYS A 95 -6.83 -3.91 4.90
C LYS A 95 -6.85 -4.55 6.27
N GLY A 96 -6.72 -3.77 7.32
CA GLY A 96 -6.65 -4.31 8.67
C GLY A 96 -7.09 -3.36 9.76
N ARG A 97 -6.79 -3.76 10.99
CA ARG A 97 -7.02 -3.02 12.22
C ARG A 97 -5.90 -3.31 13.21
N ALA A 98 -5.70 -2.40 14.15
CA ALA A 98 -4.84 -2.62 15.32
C ALA A 98 -5.66 -3.17 16.49
N ILE A 99 -5.09 -4.15 17.20
CA ILE A 99 -5.63 -4.73 18.43
C ILE A 99 -4.67 -4.38 19.54
N GLU A 100 -4.98 -3.35 20.33
CA GLU A 100 -4.14 -2.91 21.45
C GLU A 100 -4.16 -3.94 22.58
N THR A 101 -3.17 -3.86 23.47
CA THR A 101 -2.99 -4.80 24.60
C THR A 101 -4.15 -4.79 25.60
N ASP A 102 -4.90 -3.68 25.69
CA ASP A 102 -6.09 -3.54 26.54
C ASP A 102 -7.40 -3.93 25.81
N HIS A 103 -7.34 -4.24 24.51
CA HIS A 103 -8.51 -4.61 23.74
C HIS A 103 -9.02 -6.00 24.17
N PRO A 104 -10.35 -6.22 24.35
CA PRO A 104 -10.90 -7.50 24.83
C PRO A 104 -10.52 -8.74 23.98
N GLU A 105 -10.25 -8.55 22.70
CA GLU A 105 -9.83 -9.63 21.80
C GLU A 105 -8.31 -9.91 21.80
N TYR A 106 -7.48 -9.11 22.48
CA TYR A 106 -6.02 -9.19 22.41
C TYR A 106 -5.51 -10.61 22.71
N GLU A 107 -5.91 -11.15 23.87
CA GLU A 107 -5.51 -12.49 24.31
C GLU A 107 -5.91 -13.60 23.32
N ASN A 108 -7.11 -13.47 22.73
CA ASN A 108 -7.58 -14.42 21.73
C ASN A 108 -6.73 -14.38 20.46
N TRP A 109 -6.33 -13.19 20.01
CA TRP A 109 -5.43 -13.04 18.87
C TRP A 109 -4.03 -13.54 19.17
N LEU A 110 -3.49 -13.21 20.34
CA LEU A 110 -2.17 -13.68 20.77
C LEU A 110 -2.12 -15.22 20.83
N LYS A 111 -3.13 -15.84 21.44
CA LYS A 111 -3.27 -17.31 21.48
C LYS A 111 -3.36 -17.91 20.09
N ARG A 112 -4.13 -17.31 19.18
CA ARG A 112 -4.25 -17.77 17.79
C ARG A 112 -2.94 -17.67 17.01
N MET A 113 -2.03 -16.75 17.37
CA MET A 113 -0.73 -16.67 16.72
C MET A 113 0.12 -17.90 17.02
N GLY A 114 -0.07 -18.53 18.19
CA GLY A 114 0.67 -19.73 18.59
C GLY A 114 2.18 -19.48 18.71
N LYS A 115 2.59 -18.25 19.01
CA LYS A 115 3.99 -17.81 19.15
C LYS A 115 4.19 -17.20 20.53
N THR A 116 5.42 -17.27 21.04
CA THR A 116 5.80 -16.58 22.27
C THR A 116 5.57 -15.09 22.10
N GLU A 117 4.92 -14.48 23.10
CA GLU A 117 4.72 -13.04 23.13
C GLU A 117 6.07 -12.31 23.05
N TYR A 118 6.17 -11.34 22.13
CA TYR A 118 7.37 -10.54 22.02
C TYR A 118 7.42 -9.53 23.18
N PRO A 119 8.59 -9.24 23.78
CA PRO A 119 8.66 -8.24 24.85
C PRO A 119 8.16 -6.86 24.41
N ALA A 120 7.46 -6.17 25.31
CA ALA A 120 6.95 -4.81 25.12
C ALA A 120 6.02 -4.63 23.92
N LEU A 121 5.11 -5.58 23.68
CA LEU A 121 4.05 -5.39 22.68
C LEU A 121 3.12 -4.25 23.06
N ARG A 122 2.69 -3.51 22.05
CA ARG A 122 1.64 -2.48 22.18
C ARG A 122 0.38 -2.83 21.39
N ALA A 123 0.51 -3.61 20.33
CA ALA A 123 -0.62 -4.06 19.55
C ALA A 123 -0.31 -5.31 18.72
N ILE A 124 -1.36 -6.02 18.32
CA ILE A 124 -1.34 -6.97 17.20
C ILE A 124 -2.00 -6.29 16.00
N ILE A 125 -1.30 -6.23 14.88
CA ILE A 125 -1.87 -5.71 13.63
C ILE A 125 -2.45 -6.88 12.84
N VAL A 126 -3.77 -6.92 12.70
CA VAL A 126 -4.49 -7.97 11.98
C VAL A 126 -4.89 -7.46 10.60
N LEU A 127 -4.51 -8.19 9.56
CA LEU A 127 -4.61 -7.76 8.17
C LEU A 127 -5.31 -8.82 7.33
N LYS A 128 -6.37 -8.41 6.64
CA LYS A 128 -7.00 -9.18 5.57
C LYS A 128 -6.31 -8.89 4.25
N VAL A 129 -5.60 -9.88 3.71
CA VAL A 129 -4.94 -9.82 2.41
C VAL A 129 -5.97 -10.07 1.33
N PHE A 130 -6.07 -9.18 0.35
CA PHE A 130 -7.00 -9.32 -0.78
C PHE A 130 -6.28 -9.52 -2.11
N LYS A 131 -4.96 -9.36 -2.15
CA LYS A 131 -4.14 -9.60 -3.35
C LYS A 131 -2.69 -9.81 -2.96
N VAL A 132 -2.06 -10.79 -3.61
CA VAL A 132 -0.62 -11.03 -3.54
C VAL A 132 -0.01 -10.67 -4.88
N GLN A 133 1.15 -10.01 -4.85
CA GLN A 133 1.95 -9.72 -6.03
C GLN A 133 3.37 -10.21 -5.82
N THR A 134 3.93 -10.90 -6.80
CA THR A 134 5.37 -11.17 -6.85
C THR A 134 5.99 -10.45 -8.03
N SER A 135 7.23 -10.00 -7.85
CA SER A 135 8.01 -9.35 -8.89
C SER A 135 9.48 -9.74 -8.79
N CYS A 136 10.20 -9.60 -9.90
CA CYS A 136 11.64 -9.82 -9.93
C CYS A 136 12.35 -8.79 -9.04
N GLY A 137 13.28 -9.24 -8.20
CA GLY A 137 14.10 -8.39 -7.34
C GLY A 137 15.50 -8.13 -7.93
N PHE A 138 15.62 -7.94 -9.25
CA PHE A 138 16.93 -7.94 -9.93
C PHE A 138 17.91 -6.88 -9.45
N ALA A 139 17.40 -5.81 -8.81
CA ALA A 139 18.19 -4.74 -8.23
C ALA A 139 18.33 -4.84 -6.69
N VAL A 140 17.61 -5.75 -6.03
CA VAL A 140 17.75 -5.94 -4.57
C VAL A 140 19.12 -6.55 -4.32
N PRO A 141 19.97 -6.01 -3.44
CA PRO A 141 21.32 -6.54 -3.26
C PRO A 141 21.32 -7.94 -2.64
N LEU A 142 22.46 -8.62 -2.74
CA LEU A 142 22.77 -9.80 -1.94
C LEU A 142 23.27 -9.37 -0.57
N LEU A 143 22.93 -10.10 0.50
CA LEU A 143 23.56 -9.93 1.81
C LEU A 143 24.66 -10.98 1.98
N SER A 144 25.91 -10.55 1.99
CA SER A 144 27.07 -11.41 2.26
C SER A 144 27.48 -11.28 3.71
N HIS A 145 27.79 -12.40 4.36
CA HIS A 145 28.39 -12.42 5.69
C HIS A 145 29.92 -12.48 5.59
N TYR A 146 30.60 -11.83 6.52
CA TYR A 146 32.05 -11.93 6.70
C TYR A 146 32.39 -11.73 8.17
N ASP A 147 33.46 -12.36 8.64
CA ASP A 147 33.94 -12.15 10.00
C ASP A 147 34.97 -11.03 10.03
N ASP A 148 34.65 -9.97 10.76
CA ASP A 148 35.59 -8.90 11.07
C ASP A 148 36.44 -9.35 12.27
N PRO A 149 37.78 -9.38 12.16
CA PRO A 149 38.65 -9.88 13.22
C PRO A 149 38.49 -9.16 14.58
N VAL A 150 37.99 -7.93 14.57
CA VAL A 150 37.82 -7.09 15.78
C VAL A 150 36.35 -7.00 16.19
N LYS A 151 35.44 -6.93 15.22
CA LYS A 151 34.00 -6.63 15.45
C LYS A 151 33.09 -7.85 15.35
N GLY A 152 33.64 -9.03 15.07
CA GLY A 152 32.90 -10.28 14.93
C GLY A 152 32.10 -10.37 13.62
N PRO A 153 31.01 -11.15 13.58
CA PRO A 153 30.22 -11.35 12.37
C PRO A 153 29.60 -10.05 11.84
N ARG A 154 29.83 -9.76 10.56
CA ARG A 154 29.30 -8.59 9.86
C ARG A 154 28.57 -9.01 8.59
N GLY A 155 27.66 -8.13 8.14
CA GLY A 155 26.98 -8.24 6.85
C GLY A 155 27.44 -7.11 5.92
N ARG A 156 27.52 -7.41 4.62
CA ARG A 156 27.75 -6.42 3.55
C ARG A 156 26.76 -6.67 2.42
N PHE A 157 26.15 -5.59 1.92
CA PHE A 157 25.37 -5.67 0.70
C PHE A 157 26.28 -5.68 -0.54
N VAL A 158 25.98 -6.59 -1.47
CA VAL A 158 26.69 -6.73 -2.74
C VAL A 158 25.69 -6.60 -3.89
N ASP A 159 25.99 -5.73 -4.84
CA ASP A 159 25.10 -5.49 -5.99
C ASP A 159 24.98 -6.70 -6.90
N ARG A 160 23.80 -6.86 -7.50
CA ARG A 160 23.55 -7.89 -8.51
C ARG A 160 23.84 -7.34 -9.91
N LYS A 161 24.56 -8.12 -10.73
CA LYS A 161 24.66 -7.86 -12.18
C LYS A 161 23.37 -8.21 -12.95
N THR A 162 22.34 -8.72 -12.27
CA THR A 162 21.12 -9.23 -12.93
C THR A 162 20.33 -8.14 -13.65
N LEU A 163 20.24 -6.94 -13.06
CA LEU A 163 19.56 -5.81 -13.70
C LEU A 163 20.30 -5.36 -14.97
N ASP A 164 21.62 -5.20 -14.88
CA ASP A 164 22.46 -4.78 -16.00
C ASP A 164 22.39 -5.79 -17.14
N ASN A 165 22.52 -7.08 -16.82
CA ASN A 165 22.39 -8.15 -17.80
C ASN A 165 21.01 -8.15 -18.48
N PHE A 166 19.94 -7.87 -17.73
CA PHE A 166 18.60 -7.74 -18.30
C PHE A 166 18.49 -6.52 -19.22
N ALA A 167 19.04 -5.37 -18.81
CA ALA A 167 19.03 -4.15 -19.60
C ALA A 167 19.80 -4.31 -20.91
N ILE A 168 21.02 -4.87 -20.87
CA ILE A 168 21.86 -5.15 -22.04
C ILE A 168 21.13 -6.08 -23.00
N LYS A 169 20.61 -7.21 -22.50
CA LYS A 169 19.85 -8.17 -23.33
C LYS A 169 18.62 -7.54 -23.96
N SER A 170 17.90 -6.71 -23.22
CA SER A 170 16.67 -6.07 -23.70
C SER A 170 16.94 -4.94 -24.70
N ALA A 171 18.06 -4.23 -24.56
CA ALA A 171 18.49 -3.18 -25.48
C ALA A 171 19.02 -3.74 -26.81
N ALA A 172 19.62 -4.94 -26.77
CA ALA A 172 20.10 -5.63 -27.97
C ALA A 172 18.97 -6.09 -28.92
N HIS A 173 17.71 -6.10 -28.46
CA HIS A 173 16.55 -6.44 -29.30
C HIS A 173 15.93 -5.17 -29.90
N PRO A 174 15.89 -5.00 -31.24
CA PRO A 174 15.23 -3.87 -31.89
C PRO A 174 13.77 -3.75 -31.45
N GLY A 175 13.36 -2.58 -30.93
CA GLY A 175 12.00 -2.32 -30.43
C GLY A 175 11.64 -3.02 -29.11
N GLY A 176 12.52 -3.87 -28.56
CA GLY A 176 12.21 -4.77 -27.45
C GLY A 176 11.77 -4.05 -26.18
N MET A 177 12.48 -2.99 -25.78
CA MET A 177 12.14 -2.26 -24.54
C MET A 177 10.89 -1.38 -24.68
N ASP A 178 10.62 -0.84 -25.87
CA ASP A 178 9.43 -0.03 -26.11
C ASP A 178 8.17 -0.89 -26.10
N ALA A 179 8.19 -2.05 -26.78
CA ALA A 179 7.11 -3.03 -26.71
C ALA A 179 6.89 -3.56 -25.27
N TYR A 180 7.99 -3.80 -24.54
CA TYR A 180 7.92 -4.21 -23.14
C TYR A 180 7.27 -3.14 -22.24
N ARG A 181 7.66 -1.87 -22.38
CA ARG A 181 7.07 -0.74 -21.64
C ARG A 181 5.61 -0.52 -22.02
N ALA A 182 5.27 -0.60 -23.31
CA ALA A 182 3.91 -0.51 -23.83
C ALA A 182 3.00 -1.57 -23.19
N LYS A 183 3.52 -2.78 -22.99
CA LYS A 183 2.81 -3.88 -22.31
C LYS A 183 2.73 -3.71 -20.78
N MET A 184 3.83 -3.33 -20.13
CA MET A 184 3.97 -3.45 -18.66
C MET A 184 3.74 -2.15 -17.88
N ASN A 185 3.84 -0.99 -18.52
CA ASN A 185 3.83 0.31 -17.87
C ASN A 185 2.76 1.31 -18.34
N PRO A 186 1.67 0.93 -19.06
CA PRO A 186 0.69 1.93 -19.47
C PRO A 186 -0.17 2.43 -18.31
N LYS A 187 -0.38 1.62 -17.25
CA LYS A 187 -1.26 1.94 -16.12
C LYS A 187 -0.75 1.37 -14.80
N SER A 188 -1.14 1.98 -13.67
CA SER A 188 -0.91 1.45 -12.33
C SER A 188 -1.89 0.32 -11.99
N LEU A 189 -1.69 -0.32 -10.83
CA LEU A 189 -2.62 -1.33 -10.30
C LEU A 189 -4.03 -0.81 -10.07
N ASP A 190 -4.16 0.46 -9.70
CA ASP A 190 -5.45 1.14 -9.46
C ASP A 190 -5.99 1.81 -10.73
N GLY A 191 -5.32 1.59 -11.87
CA GLY A 191 -5.72 2.13 -13.17
C GLY A 191 -5.30 3.58 -13.40
N LEU A 192 -4.36 4.12 -12.63
CA LEU A 192 -3.79 5.45 -12.91
C LEU A 192 -3.01 5.40 -14.23
N PRO A 193 -3.06 6.46 -15.05
CA PRO A 193 -2.19 6.58 -16.20
C PRO A 193 -0.71 6.41 -15.81
N GLY A 194 0.00 5.56 -16.57
CA GLY A 194 1.41 5.22 -16.37
C GLY A 194 2.32 6.00 -17.32
N LEU A 195 3.28 5.30 -17.94
CA LEU A 195 4.20 5.91 -18.88
C LEU A 195 3.45 6.44 -20.12
N ARG A 196 3.50 7.76 -20.33
CA ARG A 196 2.86 8.42 -21.48
C ARG A 196 3.29 7.87 -22.83
N ARG A 197 4.58 7.52 -22.98
CA ARG A 197 5.09 6.88 -24.20
C ARG A 197 4.47 5.49 -24.41
N ALA A 198 4.37 4.69 -23.35
CA ALA A 198 3.74 3.36 -23.41
C ALA A 198 2.26 3.46 -23.86
N MET A 199 1.51 4.39 -23.28
CA MET A 199 0.12 4.67 -23.69
C MET A 199 0.03 5.09 -25.15
N LYS A 200 0.88 6.02 -25.61
CA LYS A 200 0.93 6.44 -27.02
C LYS A 200 1.27 5.29 -27.97
N THR A 201 2.21 4.43 -27.59
CA THR A 201 2.56 3.23 -28.37
C THR A 201 1.39 2.25 -28.49
N ASN A 202 0.50 2.19 -27.49
CA ASN A 202 -0.74 1.42 -27.53
C ASN A 202 -1.89 2.13 -28.29
N GLY A 203 -1.66 3.32 -28.85
CA GLY A 203 -2.70 4.12 -29.51
C GLY A 203 -3.65 4.83 -28.54
N GLU A 204 -3.33 4.87 -27.24
CA GLU A 204 -4.16 5.54 -26.23
C GLU A 204 -3.94 7.05 -26.25
N ASN A 205 -5.03 7.83 -26.18
CA ASN A 205 -4.95 9.27 -25.98
C ASN A 205 -4.71 9.60 -24.49
N VAL A 206 -3.52 10.12 -24.18
CA VAL A 206 -3.08 10.43 -22.81
C VAL A 206 -4.03 11.39 -22.10
N LEU A 207 -4.47 12.46 -22.79
CA LEU A 207 -5.35 13.46 -22.18
C LEU A 207 -6.69 12.83 -21.79
N VAL A 208 -7.26 12.01 -22.67
CA VAL A 208 -8.50 11.29 -22.39
C VAL A 208 -8.34 10.36 -21.19
N GLN A 209 -7.24 9.60 -21.09
CA GLN A 209 -7.00 8.71 -19.94
C GLN A 209 -6.84 9.50 -18.63
N GLU A 210 -6.14 10.63 -18.66
CA GLU A 210 -5.98 11.52 -17.50
C GLU A 210 -7.33 12.12 -17.08
N THR A 211 -8.15 12.59 -18.03
CA THR A 211 -9.49 13.13 -17.76
C THR A 211 -10.43 12.07 -17.19
N LEU A 212 -10.48 10.87 -17.78
CA LEU A 212 -11.31 9.77 -17.29
C LEU A 212 -10.93 9.36 -15.87
N TRP A 213 -9.62 9.30 -15.58
CA TRP A 213 -9.14 9.00 -14.24
C TRP A 213 -9.51 10.10 -13.24
N TRP A 214 -9.32 11.37 -13.60
CA TRP A 214 -9.70 12.50 -12.75
C TRP A 214 -11.20 12.48 -12.43
N LEU A 215 -12.06 12.21 -13.42
CA LEU A 215 -13.50 12.05 -13.21
C LEU A 215 -13.81 10.90 -12.24
N LYS A 216 -13.20 9.74 -12.44
CA LYS A 216 -13.36 8.57 -11.57
C LYS A 216 -12.90 8.84 -10.14
N GLN A 217 -11.78 9.53 -9.96
CA GLN A 217 -11.28 9.88 -8.64
C GLN A 217 -12.22 10.88 -7.97
N THR A 218 -12.68 11.89 -8.69
CA THR A 218 -13.58 12.92 -8.17
C THR A 218 -14.92 12.31 -7.73
N SER A 219 -15.51 11.42 -8.55
CA SER A 219 -16.76 10.74 -8.20
C SER A 219 -16.62 9.76 -7.03
N SER A 220 -15.41 9.25 -6.76
CA SER A 220 -15.17 8.40 -5.58
C SER A 220 -15.26 9.16 -4.25
N GLN A 221 -15.20 10.50 -4.27
CA GLN A 221 -15.27 11.37 -3.09
C GLN A 221 -16.71 11.81 -2.77
N TRP A 222 -17.67 10.90 -2.92
CA TRP A 222 -19.11 11.18 -2.77
C TRP A 222 -19.48 11.80 -1.42
N GLN A 223 -18.77 11.44 -0.34
CA GLN A 223 -19.01 12.00 1.00
C GLN A 223 -18.74 13.51 1.04
N ALA A 224 -17.64 13.95 0.42
CA ALA A 224 -17.32 15.37 0.32
C ALA A 224 -18.35 16.11 -0.56
N MET A 225 -18.84 15.47 -1.63
CA MET A 225 -19.89 16.02 -2.47
C MET A 225 -21.21 16.18 -1.71
N LEU A 226 -21.61 15.18 -0.91
CA LEU A 226 -22.80 15.26 -0.06
C LEU A 226 -22.67 16.34 1.02
N LEU A 227 -21.52 16.44 1.67
CA LEU A 227 -21.25 17.51 2.62
C LEU A 227 -21.37 18.88 1.96
N GLY A 228 -20.81 19.05 0.77
CA GLY A 228 -20.94 20.28 -0.02
C GLY A 228 -22.38 20.60 -0.38
N ALA A 229 -23.16 19.61 -0.83
CA ALA A 229 -24.58 19.78 -1.14
C ALA A 229 -25.39 20.16 0.09
N PHE A 230 -25.14 19.50 1.23
CA PHE A 230 -25.78 19.82 2.51
C PHE A 230 -25.46 21.27 2.94
N LEU A 231 -24.19 21.67 2.91
CA LEU A 231 -23.76 23.03 3.25
C LEU A 231 -24.39 24.08 2.32
N ALA A 232 -24.56 23.77 1.04
CA ALA A 232 -25.23 24.66 0.08
C ALA A 232 -26.71 24.85 0.43
N VAL A 233 -27.42 23.78 0.79
CA VAL A 233 -28.83 23.87 1.24
C VAL A 233 -28.95 24.69 2.52
N VAL A 234 -28.10 24.45 3.51
CA VAL A 234 -28.07 25.24 4.75
C VAL A 234 -27.83 26.71 4.44
N CYS A 235 -26.86 27.03 3.59
CA CYS A 235 -26.58 28.40 3.17
C CYS A 235 -27.79 29.07 2.49
N MET A 236 -28.46 28.37 1.56
CA MET A 236 -29.66 28.88 0.89
C MET A 236 -30.79 29.17 1.88
N LEU A 237 -31.06 28.26 2.82
CA LEU A 237 -32.09 28.45 3.84
C LEU A 237 -31.75 29.61 4.79
N SER A 238 -30.48 29.77 5.17
CA SER A 238 -30.03 30.91 5.97
C SER A 238 -30.20 32.24 5.23
N VAL A 239 -29.80 32.31 3.95
CA VAL A 239 -30.01 33.50 3.11
C VAL A 239 -31.50 33.82 2.99
N GLN A 240 -32.34 32.82 2.76
CA GLN A 240 -33.78 33.01 2.66
C GLN A 240 -34.40 33.50 3.98
N ALA A 241 -33.98 32.95 5.12
CA ALA A 241 -34.44 33.39 6.43
C ALA A 241 -34.03 34.84 6.73
N VAL A 242 -32.80 35.23 6.40
CA VAL A 242 -32.29 36.60 6.58
C VAL A 242 -33.02 37.58 5.67
N LEU A 243 -33.22 37.25 4.38
CA LEU A 243 -33.98 38.08 3.46
C LEU A 243 -35.45 38.22 3.89
N GLY A 244 -36.04 37.15 4.44
CA GLY A 244 -37.38 37.15 5.01
C GLY A 244 -37.51 38.03 6.26
N GLN A 245 -36.47 38.08 7.11
CA GLN A 245 -36.44 38.96 8.29
C GLN A 245 -36.16 40.43 7.94
N LEU A 246 -35.42 40.70 6.86
CA LEU A 246 -35.09 42.06 6.41
C LEU A 246 -36.20 42.71 5.57
N ASP A 247 -37.34 42.02 5.34
CA ASP A 247 -38.47 42.44 4.48
C ASP A 247 -38.01 43.03 3.13
N LEU A 248 -36.88 42.53 2.62
CA LEU A 248 -36.34 42.84 1.30
C LEU A 248 -37.19 42.11 0.26
N ARG A 249 -38.43 42.57 0.08
CA ARG A 249 -39.24 42.24 -1.09
C ARG A 249 -38.46 42.71 -2.31
N LEU A 250 -37.91 41.76 -3.08
CA LEU A 250 -37.43 42.05 -4.43
C LEU A 250 -38.54 42.80 -5.17
N PRO A 251 -38.32 44.05 -5.63
CA PRO A 251 -39.34 44.81 -6.34
C PRO A 251 -39.59 44.10 -7.67
N GLY A 252 -40.72 43.41 -7.82
CA GLY A 252 -41.07 42.75 -9.07
C GLY A 252 -41.93 41.48 -9.04
N ARG A 253 -42.60 41.12 -7.94
CA ARG A 253 -43.71 40.15 -8.04
C ARG A 253 -44.91 40.84 -8.67
N ILE A 254 -45.01 40.74 -9.99
CA ILE A 254 -46.25 40.96 -10.75
C ILE A 254 -47.21 39.84 -10.33
N THR A 255 -48.20 40.18 -9.52
CA THR A 255 -49.41 39.37 -9.33
C THR A 255 -50.19 39.34 -10.65
N ILE A 256 -50.38 38.13 -11.18
CA ILE A 256 -51.46 37.81 -12.13
C ILE A 256 -52.56 37.16 -11.30
#